data_AF-A0A0D2LNT9-F1
#
_entry.id   AF-A0A0D2LNT9-F1
#
_cell.length_a   1.000
_cell.length_b   1.000
_cell.length_c   1.000
_cell.angle_alpha   90.00
_cell.angle_beta   90.00
_cell.angle_gamma   90.00
#
_symmetry.space_group_name_H-M   'P 1'
#
loop_
_entity.id
_entity.type
_entity.pdbx_description
1 polymer ?
#
loop_
_entity_poly.entity_id
_entity_poly.type
_entity_poly.pdbx_seq_one_letter_code
_entity_poly.pdbx_strand_id
1 'polypeptide(L)'
;MAAAAAAHALAGTHRYRTTDIESDASSFEDLLLPKPLVHALAEAGFQRPSPVQKVAIPLGMVGTDLIVQAKSGTGKTCVFAVIALQRIKSDVTTPQ
;
A
#
# COMPACT_ATOMS: atom_id res chain seq x y z
N MET A 1 15.85 -9.59 17.20
CA MET A 1 15.54 -9.67 15.76
C MET A 1 14.05 -9.97 15.64
N ALA A 2 13.22 -8.94 15.74
CA ALA A 2 11.77 -9.07 15.87
C ALA A 2 11.14 -9.33 14.50
N ALA A 3 10.35 -10.40 14.39
CA ALA A 3 9.52 -10.67 13.23
C ALA A 3 8.53 -9.50 13.07
N ALA A 4 8.74 -8.67 12.05
CA ALA A 4 7.73 -7.71 11.61
C ALA A 4 6.48 -8.52 11.25
N ALA A 5 5.39 -8.28 11.98
CA ALA A 5 4.09 -8.87 11.67
C ALA A 5 3.70 -8.39 10.26
N ALA A 6 3.93 -9.24 9.27
CA ALA A 6 3.73 -8.90 7.86
C ALA A 6 2.28 -8.47 7.65
N ALA A 7 2.09 -7.30 7.04
CA ALA A 7 0.77 -6.74 6.77
C ALA A 7 -0.12 -7.65 5.91
N HIS A 8 0.46 -8.67 5.28
CA HIS A 8 -0.21 -9.65 4.43
C HIS A 8 -0.02 -11.12 4.81
N ALA A 9 0.84 -11.48 5.79
CA ALA A 9 1.02 -12.88 6.20
C ALA A 9 -0.05 -13.28 7.23
N LEU A 10 -1.27 -13.52 6.76
CA LEU A 10 -2.34 -14.15 7.53
C LEU A 10 -2.16 -15.68 7.55
N ALA A 11 -0.97 -16.18 7.86
CA ALA A 11 -0.70 -17.61 7.89
C ALA A 11 -1.40 -18.35 9.06
N GLY A 12 -2.08 -17.63 9.97
CA GLY A 12 -2.67 -18.21 11.18
C GLY A 12 -4.08 -17.74 11.56
N THR A 13 -4.74 -16.87 10.79
CA THR A 13 -6.14 -16.49 11.07
C THR A 13 -6.92 -16.48 9.77
N HIS A 14 -7.83 -17.44 9.62
CA HIS A 14 -8.70 -17.60 8.46
C HIS A 14 -9.77 -16.49 8.42
N ARG A 15 -9.37 -15.22 8.35
CA ARG A 15 -10.27 -14.16 7.91
C ARG A 15 -10.52 -14.40 6.43
N TYR A 16 -11.68 -14.99 6.11
CA TYR A 16 -12.10 -15.24 4.75
C TYR A 16 -12.04 -13.93 3.95
N ARG A 17 -11.12 -13.86 2.99
CA ARG A 17 -11.11 -12.75 2.03
C ARG A 17 -12.23 -13.02 1.04
N THR A 18 -13.13 -12.06 0.91
CA THR A 18 -14.16 -12.10 -0.12
C THR A 18 -13.51 -11.86 -1.50
N THR A 19 -14.16 -12.36 -2.56
CA THR A 19 -13.64 -12.37 -3.94
C THR A 19 -13.26 -10.99 -4.48
N ASP A 20 -13.82 -9.91 -3.92
CA ASP A 20 -13.48 -8.51 -4.22
C ASP A 20 -12.07 -8.07 -3.74
N ILE A 21 -11.31 -8.96 -3.11
CA ILE A 21 -9.94 -8.72 -2.61
C ILE A 21 -8.89 -9.44 -3.48
N GLU A 22 -9.29 -10.31 -4.40
CA GLU A 22 -8.37 -10.97 -5.33
C GLU A 22 -7.82 -9.95 -6.33
N SER A 23 -6.51 -9.68 -6.25
CA SER A 23 -5.81 -8.88 -7.24
C SER A 23 -5.30 -9.79 -8.35
N ASP A 24 -5.43 -9.37 -9.61
CA ASP A 24 -4.63 -9.92 -10.70
C ASP A 24 -3.13 -9.91 -10.34
N ALA A 25 -2.33 -10.71 -11.05
CA ALA A 25 -0.88 -10.83 -10.89
C ALA A 25 -0.12 -9.52 -11.21
N SER A 26 -0.32 -8.51 -10.37
CA SER A 26 0.29 -7.18 -10.44
C SER A 26 1.22 -6.98 -9.25
N SER A 27 2.33 -6.31 -9.50
CA SER A 27 3.36 -5.96 -8.51
C SER A 27 3.18 -4.50 -8.06
N PHE A 28 3.70 -4.16 -6.88
CA PHE A 28 3.85 -2.75 -6.48
C PHE A 28 4.82 -1.99 -7.41
N GLU A 29 5.72 -2.70 -8.09
CA GLU A 29 6.60 -2.14 -9.11
C GLU A 29 5.82 -1.57 -10.31
N ASP A 30 4.65 -2.13 -10.62
CA ASP A 30 3.80 -1.69 -11.73
C ASP A 30 3.06 -0.38 -11.42
N LEU A 31 3.11 0.10 -10.16
CA LEU A 31 2.41 1.30 -9.71
C LEU A 31 3.23 2.58 -9.85
N LEU A 32 4.39 2.51 -10.52
CA LEU A 32 5.30 3.65 -10.75
C LEU A 32 5.78 4.34 -9.47
N LEU A 33 5.85 3.59 -8.36
CA LEU A 33 6.35 4.06 -7.09
C LEU A 33 7.88 4.18 -7.11
N PRO A 34 8.49 5.13 -6.37
CA PRO A 34 9.93 5.16 -6.22
C PRO A 34 10.47 3.87 -5.61
N LYS A 35 11.63 3.41 -6.10
CA LYS A 35 12.29 2.17 -5.63
C LYS A 35 12.39 2.06 -4.10
N PRO A 36 12.75 3.10 -3.33
CA PRO A 36 12.81 3.00 -1.87
C PRO A 36 11.47 2.61 -1.24
N LEU A 37 10.36 3.11 -1.81
CA LEU A 37 9.02 2.85 -1.29
C LEU A 37 8.55 1.44 -1.64
N VAL A 38 8.85 0.97 -2.86
CA VAL A 38 8.61 -0.43 -3.25
C VAL A 38 9.37 -1.40 -2.35
N HIS A 39 10.64 -1.11 -2.07
CA HIS A 39 11.46 -1.93 -1.17
C HIS A 39 10.89 -1.97 0.24
N ALA A 40 10.53 -0.81 0.80
CA ALA A 40 9.93 -0.72 2.13
C ALA A 40 8.59 -1.47 2.22
N LEU A 41 7.77 -1.45 1.16
CA LEU A 41 6.54 -2.23 1.10
C LEU A 41 6.85 -3.74 1.13
N ALA A 42 7.83 -4.21 0.37
CA ALA A 42 8.25 -5.60 0.37
C ALA A 42 8.77 -6.05 1.75
N GLU A 43 9.63 -5.24 2.39
CA GLU A 43 10.15 -5.48 3.74
C GLU A 43 9.04 -5.51 4.81
N ALA A 44 8.01 -4.66 4.65
CA ALA A 44 6.83 -4.67 5.51
C ALA A 44 5.85 -5.84 5.21
N GLY A 45 6.18 -6.70 4.24
CA GLY A 45 5.40 -7.88 3.88
C GLY A 45 4.23 -7.61 2.94
N PHE A 46 4.21 -6.47 2.24
CA PHE A 46 3.26 -6.19 1.16
C PHE A 46 3.78 -6.79 -0.14
N GLN A 47 3.25 -7.96 -0.50
CA GLN A 47 3.71 -8.71 -1.68
C GLN A 47 2.98 -8.31 -2.96
N ARG A 48 1.67 -8.06 -2.88
CA ARG A 48 0.81 -7.67 -4.00
C ARG A 48 -0.18 -6.59 -3.57
N PRO A 49 -0.47 -5.60 -4.43
CA PRO A 49 -1.46 -4.58 -4.13
C PRO A 49 -2.87 -5.18 -4.17
N SER A 50 -3.72 -4.82 -3.22
CA SER A 50 -5.15 -5.13 -3.30
C SER A 50 -5.83 -4.33 -4.43
N PRO A 51 -7.03 -4.72 -4.90
CA PRO A 51 -7.74 -3.97 -5.95
C PRO A 51 -7.91 -2.48 -5.64
N VAL A 52 -8.24 -2.13 -4.39
CA VAL A 52 -8.35 -0.71 -3.98
C VAL A 52 -6.99 0.01 -3.99
N GLN A 53 -5.90 -0.68 -3.63
CA GLN A 53 -4.55 -0.09 -3.66
C GLN A 53 -4.08 0.15 -5.08
N LYS A 54 -4.29 -0.82 -5.97
CA LYS A 54 -3.91 -0.74 -7.39
C LYS A 54 -4.52 0.48 -8.09
N VAL A 55 -5.77 0.79 -7.78
CA VAL A 55 -6.47 1.95 -8.36
C VAL A 55 -6.12 3.24 -7.64
N ALA A 56 -6.15 3.25 -6.31
CA ALA A 56 -6.07 4.49 -5.55
C ALA A 56 -4.65 5.05 -5.41
N ILE A 57 -3.61 4.19 -5.38
CA ILE A 57 -2.22 4.65 -5.23
C ILE A 57 -1.79 5.51 -6.43
N PRO A 58 -1.89 5.05 -7.70
CA PRO A 58 -1.50 5.86 -8.85
C PRO A 58 -2.28 7.18 -8.93
N LEU A 59 -3.60 7.14 -8.69
CA LEU A 59 -4.42 8.35 -8.68
C LEU A 59 -3.95 9.34 -7.60
N GLY A 60 -3.61 8.84 -6.42
CA GLY A 60 -3.17 9.66 -5.30
C GLY A 60 -1.82 10.30 -5.55
N MET A 61 -0.93 9.62 -6.28
CA MET A 61 0.36 10.17 -6.69
C MET A 61 0.23 11.37 -7.63
N VAL A 62 -0.85 11.47 -8.41
CA VAL A 62 -1.08 12.59 -9.35
C VAL A 62 -1.42 13.90 -8.63
N GLY A 63 -1.75 13.88 -7.33
CA GLY A 63 -2.05 15.12 -6.59
C GLY A 63 -3.53 15.47 -6.49
N THR A 64 -4.43 14.59 -6.94
CA THR A 64 -5.87 14.84 -6.90
C THR A 64 -6.49 14.45 -5.56
N ASP A 65 -7.57 15.12 -5.20
CA ASP A 65 -8.43 14.69 -4.11
C ASP A 65 -9.09 13.35 -4.45
N LEU A 66 -9.20 12.47 -3.45
CA LEU A 66 -9.70 11.11 -3.64
C LEU A 66 -10.68 10.70 -2.56
N ILE A 67 -11.82 10.16 -3.01
CA ILE A 67 -12.76 9.43 -2.18
C ILE A 67 -12.54 7.94 -2.45
N VAL A 68 -12.10 7.20 -1.44
CA VAL A 68 -11.81 5.76 -1.56
C VAL A 68 -12.80 4.97 -0.70
N GLN A 69 -13.72 4.26 -1.34
CA GLN A 69 -14.65 3.36 -0.67
C GLN A 69 -14.21 1.90 -0.80
N ALA A 70 -13.94 1.25 0.32
CA ALA A 70 -13.69 -0.20 0.38
C ALA A 70 -13.98 -0.73 1.78
N LYS A 71 -14.16 -2.05 1.92
CA LYS A 71 -14.38 -2.72 3.22
C LYS A 71 -13.19 -2.55 4.18
N SER A 72 -13.39 -2.80 5.48
CA SER A 72 -12.26 -2.85 6.42
C SER A 72 -11.33 -4.02 6.07
N GLY A 73 -10.03 -3.87 6.31
CA GLY A 73 -9.03 -4.90 6.00
C GLY A 73 -8.61 -5.00 4.52
N THR A 74 -9.15 -4.17 3.61
CA THR A 74 -8.74 -4.14 2.19
C THR A 74 -7.48 -3.31 1.92
N GLY A 75 -6.88 -2.73 2.96
CA GLY A 75 -5.60 -2.03 2.86
C GLY A 75 -5.66 -0.55 2.50
N LYS A 76 -6.80 0.14 2.72
CA LYS A 76 -6.93 1.60 2.55
C LYS A 76 -5.89 2.40 3.34
N THR A 77 -5.53 1.98 4.55
CA THR A 77 -4.47 2.64 5.34
C THR A 77 -3.13 2.66 4.61
N CYS A 78 -2.79 1.58 3.89
CA CYS A 78 -1.59 1.52 3.06
C CYS A 78 -1.65 2.54 1.92
N VAL A 79 -2.84 2.75 1.31
CA VAL A 79 -3.02 3.78 0.26
C VAL A 79 -2.65 5.16 0.80
N PHE A 80 -3.22 5.57 1.93
CA PHE A 80 -2.91 6.85 2.55
C PHE A 80 -1.43 6.97 2.95
N ALA A 81 -0.87 5.93 3.56
CA ALA A 81 0.53 5.93 3.98
C ALA A 81 1.49 6.07 2.79
N VAL A 82 1.27 5.32 1.71
CA VAL A 82 2.08 5.38 0.49
C VAL A 82 2.02 6.78 -0.13
N ILE A 83 0.81 7.35 -0.27
CA ILE A 83 0.63 8.70 -0.84
C ILE A 83 1.29 9.77 0.04
N ALA A 84 1.17 9.65 1.36
CA ALA A 84 1.79 10.58 2.29
C ALA A 84 3.33 10.51 2.20
N LEU A 85 3.90 9.30 2.30
CA LEU A 85 5.34 9.08 2.20
C LEU A 85 5.92 9.56 0.87
N GLN A 86 5.19 9.37 -0.23
CA GLN A 86 5.59 9.85 -1.55
C GLN A 86 5.76 11.37 -1.60
N ARG A 87 5.01 12.13 -0.79
CA ARG A 87 5.06 13.60 -0.79
C ARG A 87 6.10 14.18 0.15
N ILE A 88 6.61 13.39 1.09
CA ILE A 88 7.63 13.85 2.04
C ILE A 88 8.95 14.05 1.31
N LYS A 89 9.50 15.26 1.44
CA LYS A 89 10.85 15.58 0.96
C LYS A 89 11.85 15.29 2.08
N SER A 90 12.68 14.26 1.91
CA SER A 90 13.62 13.81 2.95
C SER A 90 14.82 14.75 3.16
N ASP A 91 15.06 15.64 2.20
CA ASP A 91 16.12 16.65 2.23
C ASP A 91 15.69 17.96 2.94
N VAL A 92 14.40 18.09 3.27
CA VAL A 92 13.85 19.28 3.95
C VAL A 92 13.88 19.06 5.47
N THR A 93 14.58 19.93 6.18
CA THR A 93 14.76 19.86 7.65
C THR A 93 13.75 20.68 8.44
N THR A 94 12.80 21.33 7.76
CA THR A 94 11.69 22.09 8.37
C THR A 94 10.40 21.27 8.39
N PRO A 95 9.43 21.61 9.25
CA PRO A 95 8.07 21.04 9.16
C PRO A 95 7.47 21.19 7.76
N GLN A 96 6.74 20.16 7.31
CA GLN A 96 6.05 20.07 6.03
C GLN A 96 4.55 19.88 6.26
#